data_AF-A0A1A2N5U1-F1
#
_entry.id   AF-A0A1A2N5U1-F1
#
_cell.length_a   1.000
_cell.length_b   1.000
_cell.length_c   1.000
_cell.angle_alpha   90.00
_cell.angle_beta   90.00
_cell.angle_gamma   90.00
#
_symmetry.space_group_name_H-M   'P 1'
#
loop_
_entity.id
_entity.type
_entity.pdbx_description
1 polymer ?
#
loop_
_entity_poly.entity_id
_entity_poly.type
_entity_poly.pdbx_seq_one_letter_code
_entity_poly.pdbx_strand_id
1 'polypeptide(L)'
;MGHDWLLVETLGGEPTVVAQGRQLKNLVTITTFLRRSPYLAAVRTAIAETVQTGQSLTSITPKRDRVIRTEPVVMSDGYIHGVHVWTGPANVEPPERPIPGPLKWDLTQGVATDTRESLVNSGKNPEVEVTFGRAFAEDLPSRELNPNETKVLAMAVKAKPGQTICSTWDLTDWQGAPIRIGFVARTCLEEGPDGRDHLVARAINWRAELKGPAVSTDDLAQRILSGLAQAGVHRALIDLKNWALLKWLDEPCAFYDWRGSETGKPKVHPDDQHLVASMTEEFADGATSRVLRMPGNHEDWVPVHVTVNRVELEPDTYAGLVSLRLPSDEELAAAELSRGPEPAG
;
A
#
# COMPACT_ATOMS: atom_id res chain seq x y z
N MET A 1 -2.68 -26.76 -20.10
CA MET A 1 -2.70 -25.59 -19.21
C MET A 1 -4.12 -25.47 -18.70
N GLY A 2 -4.33 -25.45 -17.39
CA GLY A 2 -5.67 -25.23 -16.82
C GLY A 2 -6.26 -23.94 -17.38
N HIS A 3 -7.56 -23.94 -17.64
CA HIS A 3 -8.30 -22.78 -18.13
C HIS A 3 -8.55 -21.78 -17.00
N ASP A 4 -7.49 -21.39 -16.29
CA ASP A 4 -7.57 -20.40 -15.23
C ASP A 4 -7.66 -19.01 -15.85
N TRP A 5 -8.23 -18.08 -15.09
CA TRP A 5 -8.14 -16.68 -15.41
C TRP A 5 -6.70 -16.16 -15.26
N LEU A 6 -6.27 -15.28 -16.16
CA LEU A 6 -4.98 -14.59 -16.14
C LEU A 6 -5.20 -13.14 -15.77
N LEU A 7 -4.70 -12.71 -14.61
CA LEU A 7 -4.67 -11.30 -14.27
C LEU A 7 -3.48 -10.65 -14.98
N VAL A 8 -3.74 -9.65 -15.81
CA VAL A 8 -2.74 -8.96 -16.63
C VAL A 8 -2.68 -7.49 -16.22
N GLU A 9 -1.51 -7.02 -15.80
CA GLU A 9 -1.22 -5.61 -15.55
C GLU A 9 -0.95 -4.89 -16.87
N THR A 10 -1.52 -3.69 -17.03
CA THR A 10 -1.53 -2.95 -18.31
C THR A 10 -1.00 -1.52 -18.22
N LEU A 11 -0.34 -1.14 -17.13
CA LEU A 11 0.24 0.21 -16.98
C LEU A 11 1.64 0.32 -17.60
N GLY A 12 2.28 -0.82 -17.90
CA GLY A 12 3.55 -0.87 -18.64
C GLY A 12 3.39 -0.77 -20.16
N GLY A 13 4.52 -0.70 -20.89
CA GLY A 13 4.51 -0.64 -22.35
C GLY A 13 4.02 -1.92 -23.06
N GLU A 14 4.09 -3.07 -22.39
CA GLU A 14 3.48 -4.32 -22.85
C GLU A 14 2.68 -4.95 -21.69
N PRO A 15 1.48 -5.52 -21.94
CA PRO A 15 0.72 -6.22 -20.92
C PRO A 15 1.50 -7.38 -20.29
N THR A 16 1.53 -7.45 -18.96
CA THR A 16 2.28 -8.46 -18.21
C THR A 16 1.37 -9.29 -17.31
N VAL A 17 1.55 -10.61 -17.31
CA VAL A 17 0.79 -11.54 -16.46
C VAL A 17 1.32 -11.46 -15.04
N VAL A 18 0.43 -11.16 -14.10
CA VAL A 18 0.72 -11.03 -12.66
C VAL A 18 0.07 -12.13 -11.81
N ALA A 19 -0.99 -12.76 -12.31
CA ALA A 19 -1.56 -13.96 -11.70
C ALA A 19 -2.09 -14.96 -12.72
N GLN A 20 -2.04 -16.24 -12.35
CA GLN A 20 -2.80 -17.31 -12.99
C GLN A 20 -3.70 -17.95 -11.92
N GLY A 21 -5.02 -17.79 -12.05
CA GLY A 21 -5.95 -18.01 -10.97
C GLY A 21 -5.56 -17.12 -9.78
N ARG A 22 -5.15 -17.75 -8.68
CA ARG A 22 -4.68 -17.05 -7.47
C ARG A 22 -3.15 -17.08 -7.30
N GLN A 23 -2.43 -17.75 -8.21
CA GLN A 23 -0.98 -17.93 -8.13
C GLN A 23 -0.24 -16.72 -8.73
N LEU A 24 0.69 -16.15 -7.97
CA LEU A 24 1.58 -15.07 -8.44
C LEU A 24 2.37 -15.48 -9.69
N LYS A 25 2.47 -14.56 -10.65
CA LYS A 25 3.43 -14.56 -11.77
C LYS A 25 4.18 -13.24 -11.73
N ASN A 26 5.51 -13.28 -11.80
CA ASN A 26 6.31 -12.06 -11.65
C ASN A 26 6.42 -11.30 -12.98
N LEU A 27 5.39 -10.49 -13.30
CA LEU A 27 5.38 -9.54 -14.43
C LEU A 27 5.84 -10.17 -15.76
N VAL A 28 5.36 -11.37 -16.08
CA VAL A 28 5.77 -12.09 -17.30
C VAL A 28 5.03 -11.51 -18.49
N THR A 29 5.73 -10.96 -19.50
CA THR A 29 5.06 -10.39 -20.68
C THR A 29 4.09 -11.39 -21.31
N ILE A 30 2.94 -10.91 -21.79
CA ILE A 30 1.91 -11.79 -22.36
C ILE A 30 2.43 -12.58 -23.56
N THR A 31 3.34 -11.98 -24.35
CA THR A 31 4.02 -12.65 -25.47
C THR A 31 4.92 -13.80 -25.01
N THR A 32 5.62 -13.65 -23.89
CA THR A 32 6.44 -14.71 -23.30
C THR A 32 5.56 -15.79 -22.69
N PHE A 33 4.56 -15.40 -21.89
CA PHE A 33 3.67 -16.32 -21.20
C PHE A 33 2.88 -17.21 -22.18
N LEU A 34 2.40 -16.63 -23.28
CA LEU A 34 1.63 -17.31 -24.31
C LEU A 34 2.47 -17.59 -25.59
N ARG A 35 3.80 -17.68 -25.48
CA ARG A 35 4.71 -17.83 -26.64
C ARG A 35 4.34 -18.96 -27.60
N ARG A 36 3.83 -20.07 -27.07
CA ARG A 36 3.41 -21.26 -27.85
C ARG A 36 1.89 -21.32 -28.09
N SER A 37 1.15 -20.31 -27.64
CA SER A 37 -0.30 -20.26 -27.81
C SER A 37 -0.63 -19.78 -29.21
N PRO A 38 -1.42 -20.55 -29.99
CA PRO A 38 -1.86 -20.12 -31.30
C PRO A 38 -2.91 -18.98 -31.21
N TYR A 39 -3.33 -18.59 -30.01
CA TYR A 39 -4.32 -17.54 -29.73
C TYR A 39 -3.71 -16.24 -29.22
N LEU A 40 -2.38 -16.14 -29.12
CA LEU A 40 -1.67 -14.96 -28.58
C LEU A 40 -2.13 -13.66 -29.25
N ALA A 41 -2.24 -13.62 -30.58
CA ALA A 41 -2.66 -12.42 -31.30
C ALA A 41 -4.08 -11.98 -30.91
N ALA A 42 -5.04 -12.90 -30.87
CA ALA A 42 -6.42 -12.61 -30.50
C ALA A 42 -6.55 -12.17 -29.03
N VAL A 43 -5.77 -12.79 -28.12
CA VAL A 43 -5.72 -12.37 -26.70
C VAL A 43 -5.20 -10.94 -26.56
N ARG A 44 -4.12 -10.59 -27.28
CA ARG A 44 -3.58 -9.23 -27.26
C ARG A 44 -4.59 -8.20 -27.78
N THR A 45 -5.30 -8.52 -28.86
CA THR A 45 -6.37 -7.66 -29.38
C THR A 45 -7.48 -7.46 -28.35
N ALA A 46 -7.97 -8.54 -27.72
CA ALA A 46 -9.02 -8.44 -26.71
C ALA A 46 -8.58 -7.61 -25.49
N ILE A 47 -7.34 -7.76 -25.01
CA ILE A 47 -6.79 -6.92 -23.94
C ILE A 47 -6.76 -5.45 -24.36
N ALA A 48 -6.22 -5.16 -25.54
CA ALA A 48 -6.12 -3.78 -26.03
C ALA A 48 -7.49 -3.12 -26.19
N GLU A 49 -8.47 -3.84 -26.74
CA GLU A 49 -9.84 -3.35 -26.90
C GLU A 49 -10.53 -3.13 -25.53
N THR A 50 -10.28 -4.00 -24.56
CA THR A 50 -10.79 -3.84 -23.19
C THR A 50 -10.19 -2.60 -22.52
N VAL A 51 -8.89 -2.37 -22.67
CA VAL A 51 -8.22 -1.17 -22.15
C VAL A 51 -8.74 0.09 -22.86
N GLN A 52 -8.97 0.03 -24.17
CA GLN A 52 -9.45 1.17 -24.93
C GLN A 52 -10.89 1.55 -24.58
N THR A 53 -11.76 0.57 -24.37
CA THR A 53 -13.20 0.78 -24.16
C THR A 53 -13.58 0.86 -22.69
N GLY A 54 -12.77 0.28 -21.80
CA GLY A 54 -13.11 0.08 -20.39
C GLY A 54 -14.31 -0.88 -20.19
N GLN A 55 -14.65 -1.70 -21.19
CA GLN A 55 -15.79 -2.61 -21.13
C GLN A 55 -15.37 -4.07 -21.13
N SER A 56 -16.13 -4.92 -20.44
CA SER A 56 -15.96 -6.37 -20.52
C SER A 56 -16.27 -6.87 -21.93
N LEU A 57 -15.45 -7.77 -22.47
CA LEU A 57 -15.62 -8.31 -23.82
C LEU A 57 -15.77 -9.83 -23.80
N THR A 58 -16.57 -10.33 -24.72
CA THR A 58 -16.61 -11.75 -25.07
C THR A 58 -16.38 -11.89 -26.57
N SER A 59 -15.23 -12.42 -26.96
CA SER A 59 -14.85 -12.64 -28.36
C SER A 59 -14.89 -14.13 -28.68
N ILE A 60 -15.62 -14.49 -29.73
CA ILE A 60 -15.68 -15.86 -30.24
C ILE A 60 -14.79 -15.93 -31.48
N THR A 61 -13.91 -16.93 -31.54
CA THR A 61 -13.12 -17.25 -32.73
C THR A 61 -13.68 -18.51 -33.40
N PRO A 62 -14.63 -18.39 -34.36
CA PRO A 62 -15.39 -19.54 -34.88
C PRO A 62 -14.51 -20.60 -35.54
N LYS A 63 -13.45 -20.18 -36.24
CA LYS A 63 -12.51 -21.08 -36.93
C LYS A 63 -11.77 -22.05 -35.99
N ARG A 64 -11.77 -21.81 -34.69
CA ARG A 64 -11.00 -22.60 -33.71
C ARG A 64 -11.79 -22.96 -32.45
N ASP A 65 -13.10 -22.78 -32.48
CA ASP A 65 -14.03 -23.10 -31.39
C ASP A 65 -13.57 -22.59 -30.01
N ARG A 66 -13.16 -21.31 -29.97
CA ARG A 66 -12.63 -20.68 -28.76
C ARG A 66 -13.34 -19.40 -28.40
N VAL A 67 -13.46 -19.19 -27.10
CA VAL A 67 -13.98 -17.97 -26.50
C VAL A 67 -12.87 -17.31 -25.68
N ILE A 68 -12.75 -15.99 -25.82
CA ILE A 68 -11.92 -15.11 -25.01
C ILE A 68 -12.87 -14.21 -24.23
N ARG A 69 -12.76 -14.20 -22.91
CA ARG A 69 -13.49 -13.27 -22.04
C ARG A 69 -12.50 -12.34 -21.35
N THR A 70 -12.84 -11.06 -21.28
CA THR A 70 -12.03 -10.04 -20.61
C THR A 70 -12.88 -9.22 -19.65
N GLU A 71 -12.30 -8.89 -18.51
CA GLU A 71 -12.91 -8.04 -17.49
C GLU A 71 -11.90 -6.94 -17.12
N PRO A 72 -12.24 -5.65 -17.27
CA PRO A 72 -11.33 -4.57 -16.91
C PRO A 72 -11.19 -4.46 -15.38
N VAL A 73 -9.99 -4.11 -14.92
CA VAL A 73 -9.71 -3.78 -13.51
C VAL A 73 -9.57 -2.26 -13.42
N VAL A 74 -10.67 -1.60 -13.08
CA VAL A 74 -10.81 -0.15 -13.14
C VAL A 74 -10.68 0.43 -11.74
N MET A 75 -9.77 1.37 -11.56
CA MET A 75 -9.64 2.17 -10.35
C MET A 75 -10.79 3.18 -10.24
N SER A 76 -11.07 3.68 -9.04
CA SER A 76 -12.16 4.64 -8.81
C SER A 76 -12.02 5.96 -9.58
N ASP A 77 -10.81 6.31 -10.04
CA ASP A 77 -10.52 7.47 -10.90
C ASP A 77 -10.69 7.17 -12.40
N GLY A 78 -11.18 5.98 -12.76
CA GLY A 78 -11.40 5.55 -14.14
C GLY A 78 -10.18 4.94 -14.84
N TYR A 79 -9.00 4.96 -14.22
CA TYR A 79 -7.80 4.35 -14.81
C TYR A 79 -7.89 2.83 -14.79
N ILE A 80 -7.53 2.20 -15.90
CA ILE A 80 -7.48 0.74 -16.02
C ILE A 80 -6.11 0.26 -15.58
N HIS A 81 -6.04 -0.37 -14.41
CA HIS A 81 -4.80 -0.94 -13.89
C HIS A 81 -4.43 -2.25 -14.58
N GLY A 82 -5.43 -2.99 -15.04
CA GLY A 82 -5.23 -4.31 -15.64
C GLY A 82 -6.48 -4.86 -16.30
N VAL A 83 -6.33 -6.06 -16.86
CA VAL A 83 -7.41 -6.84 -17.46
C VAL A 83 -7.32 -8.28 -16.96
N HIS A 84 -8.44 -8.84 -16.52
CA HIS A 84 -8.55 -10.25 -16.23
C HIS A 84 -8.98 -10.99 -17.50
N VAL A 85 -8.22 -11.99 -17.95
CA VAL A 85 -8.45 -12.67 -19.22
C VAL A 85 -8.67 -14.16 -19.02
N TRP A 86 -9.71 -14.71 -19.64
CA TRP A 86 -9.92 -16.15 -19.72
C TRP A 86 -9.98 -16.61 -21.17
N THR A 87 -9.43 -17.79 -21.45
CA THR A 87 -9.53 -18.42 -22.76
C THR A 87 -9.84 -19.91 -22.66
N GLY A 88 -10.86 -20.36 -23.37
CA GLY A 88 -11.24 -21.76 -23.40
C GLY A 88 -12.11 -22.14 -24.60
N PRO A 89 -12.46 -23.42 -24.72
CA PRO A 89 -13.44 -23.90 -25.70
C PRO A 89 -14.79 -23.20 -25.54
N ALA A 90 -15.56 -23.06 -26.63
CA ALA A 90 -16.85 -22.37 -26.57
C ALA A 90 -17.93 -23.07 -25.73
N ASN A 91 -17.78 -24.38 -25.53
CA ASN A 91 -18.68 -25.21 -24.72
C ASN A 91 -18.23 -25.37 -23.25
N VAL A 92 -17.20 -24.66 -22.83
CA VAL A 92 -16.69 -24.71 -21.46
C VAL A 92 -16.95 -23.38 -20.78
N GLU A 93 -17.61 -23.41 -19.63
CA GLU A 93 -17.73 -22.21 -18.78
C GLU A 93 -16.41 -21.93 -18.05
N PRO A 94 -16.01 -20.65 -17.90
CA PRO A 94 -14.84 -20.29 -17.12
C PRO A 94 -15.02 -20.70 -15.65
N PRO A 95 -13.92 -21.00 -14.94
CA PRO A 95 -13.97 -21.18 -13.49
C PRO A 95 -14.36 -19.86 -12.80
N GLU A 96 -14.68 -19.94 -11.51
CA GLU A 96 -14.92 -18.75 -10.68
C GLU A 96 -13.74 -17.77 -10.80
N ARG A 97 -14.06 -16.51 -11.10
CA ARG A 97 -13.08 -15.46 -11.32
C ARG A 97 -12.61 -14.89 -9.98
N PRO A 98 -11.31 -14.95 -9.64
CA PRO A 98 -10.79 -14.18 -8.51
C PRO A 98 -11.05 -12.69 -8.72
N ILE A 99 -11.47 -11.98 -7.68
CA ILE A 99 -11.77 -10.54 -7.75
C ILE A 99 -10.48 -9.74 -7.48
N PRO A 100 -9.91 -9.05 -8.49
CA PRO A 100 -8.78 -8.16 -8.27
C PRO A 100 -9.24 -6.85 -7.62
N GLY A 101 -8.43 -6.30 -6.73
CA GLY A 101 -8.68 -5.03 -6.05
C GLY A 101 -7.67 -3.96 -6.49
N PRO A 102 -8.06 -2.99 -7.32
CA PRO A 102 -7.18 -1.87 -7.65
C PRO A 102 -7.05 -0.91 -6.46
N LEU A 103 -5.87 -0.35 -6.28
CA LEU A 103 -5.59 0.74 -5.34
C LEU A 103 -4.47 1.63 -5.89
N LYS A 104 -4.31 2.83 -5.35
CA LYS A 104 -3.18 3.71 -5.68
C LYS A 104 -2.66 4.46 -4.46
N TRP A 105 -1.37 4.74 -4.48
CA TRP A 105 -0.71 5.65 -3.55
C TRP A 105 -0.18 6.85 -4.32
N ASP A 106 -0.64 8.04 -3.96
CA ASP A 106 -0.02 9.29 -4.39
C ASP A 106 1.18 9.55 -3.47
N LEU A 107 2.38 9.27 -3.98
CA LEU A 107 3.63 9.38 -3.22
C LEU A 107 4.07 10.83 -3.06
N THR A 108 3.59 11.73 -3.92
CA THR A 108 3.82 13.18 -3.77
C THR A 108 3.01 13.73 -2.60
N GLN A 109 1.76 13.28 -2.43
CA GLN A 109 0.86 13.74 -1.36
C GLN A 109 0.95 12.90 -0.07
N GLY A 110 1.50 11.68 -0.15
CA GLY A 110 1.54 10.75 0.98
C GLY A 110 0.17 10.18 1.33
N VAL A 111 -0.70 9.97 0.32
CA VAL A 111 -2.10 9.57 0.49
C VAL A 111 -2.43 8.36 -0.36
N ALA A 112 -3.12 7.38 0.24
CA ALA A 112 -3.64 6.20 -0.42
C ALA A 112 -5.11 6.35 -0.79
N THR A 113 -5.49 5.68 -1.87
CA THR A 113 -6.87 5.45 -2.26
C THR A 113 -7.05 3.98 -2.59
N ASP A 114 -7.94 3.33 -1.84
CA ASP A 114 -8.30 1.93 -1.99
C ASP A 114 -9.66 1.78 -2.67
N THR A 115 -9.95 0.56 -3.07
CA THR A 115 -11.29 0.13 -3.46
C THR A 115 -11.85 -0.83 -2.42
N ARG A 116 -13.17 -1.05 -2.47
CA ARG A 116 -13.82 -2.06 -1.64
C ARG A 116 -13.19 -3.43 -1.87
N GLU A 117 -12.86 -3.74 -3.12
CA GLU A 117 -12.20 -4.96 -3.55
C GLU A 117 -10.79 -5.09 -2.95
N SER A 118 -9.98 -4.03 -2.96
CA SER A 118 -8.63 -4.07 -2.39
C SER A 118 -8.64 -4.27 -0.87
N LEU A 119 -9.59 -3.64 -0.17
CA LEU A 119 -9.80 -3.79 1.27
C LEU A 119 -10.26 -5.20 1.65
N VAL A 120 -11.24 -5.75 0.93
CA VAL A 120 -11.69 -7.15 1.13
C VAL A 120 -10.53 -8.12 0.88
N ASN A 121 -9.78 -7.92 -0.20
CA ASN A 121 -8.65 -8.78 -0.53
C ASN A 121 -7.57 -8.76 0.56
N SER A 122 -7.27 -7.61 1.14
CA SER A 122 -6.31 -7.43 2.24
C SER A 122 -6.85 -7.82 3.62
N GLY A 123 -8.11 -8.25 3.71
CA GLY A 123 -8.70 -8.75 4.95
C GLY A 123 -9.23 -7.67 5.87
N LYS A 124 -9.43 -6.44 5.38
CA LYS A 124 -10.12 -5.39 6.14
C LYS A 124 -11.64 -5.52 6.03
N ASN A 125 -12.36 -4.85 6.92
CA ASN A 125 -13.83 -4.83 6.89
C ASN A 125 -14.33 -3.63 6.03
N PRO A 126 -14.82 -3.85 4.81
CA PRO A 126 -15.21 -2.77 3.91
C PRO A 126 -16.41 -1.94 4.39
N GLU A 127 -17.15 -2.38 5.41
CA GLU A 127 -18.29 -1.63 5.96
C GLU A 127 -17.87 -0.51 6.93
N VAL A 128 -16.64 -0.56 7.45
CA VAL A 128 -16.11 0.42 8.41
C VAL A 128 -14.91 1.20 7.89
N GLU A 129 -14.25 0.67 6.86
CA GLU A 129 -13.08 1.29 6.25
C GLU A 129 -13.47 2.45 5.33
N VAL A 130 -12.70 3.54 5.40
CA VAL A 130 -12.75 4.62 4.41
C VAL A 130 -11.82 4.26 3.25
N THR A 131 -12.23 4.54 2.02
CA THR A 131 -11.47 4.22 0.81
C THR A 131 -10.54 5.34 0.34
N PHE A 132 -10.80 6.59 0.71
CA PHE A 132 -10.06 7.78 0.26
C PHE A 132 -9.34 8.46 1.44
N GLY A 133 -8.27 9.21 1.13
CA GLY A 133 -7.57 9.99 2.16
C GLY A 133 -6.80 9.13 3.18
N ARG A 134 -6.50 7.88 2.83
CA ARG A 134 -5.89 6.90 3.74
C ARG A 134 -4.40 7.20 3.92
N ALA A 135 -3.85 6.99 5.11
CA ALA A 135 -2.41 6.94 5.30
C ALA A 135 -1.84 5.61 4.79
N PHE A 136 -0.59 5.58 4.31
CA PHE A 136 0.06 4.34 3.87
C PHE A 136 0.12 3.28 4.97
N ALA A 137 0.27 3.72 6.23
CA ALA A 137 0.24 2.85 7.39
C ALA A 137 -1.11 2.15 7.64
N GLU A 138 -2.20 2.63 7.02
CA GLU A 138 -3.48 1.92 7.04
C GLU A 138 -3.50 0.75 6.05
N ASP A 139 -2.61 0.73 5.06
CA ASP A 139 -2.54 -0.31 4.03
C ASP A 139 -1.47 -1.36 4.30
N LEU A 140 -0.42 -0.98 5.02
CA LEU A 140 0.59 -1.91 5.51
C LEU A 140 0.14 -2.56 6.82
N PRO A 141 0.42 -3.87 7.03
CA PRO A 141 0.09 -4.52 8.29
C PRO A 141 0.84 -3.87 9.45
N SER A 142 0.20 -3.82 10.62
CA SER A 142 0.87 -3.41 11.86
C SER A 142 1.71 -4.57 12.39
N ARG A 143 2.91 -4.28 12.90
CA ARG A 143 3.87 -5.25 13.49
C ARG A 143 4.46 -6.30 12.53
N GLU A 144 3.63 -7.00 11.78
CA GLU A 144 4.04 -8.07 10.87
C GLU A 144 4.97 -7.50 9.79
N LEU A 145 6.08 -8.19 9.53
CA LEU A 145 7.02 -7.84 8.46
C LEU A 145 6.89 -8.81 7.30
N ASN A 146 6.83 -8.29 6.09
CA ASN A 146 6.59 -9.08 4.89
C ASN A 146 7.78 -9.06 3.90
N PRO A 147 7.94 -10.10 3.06
CA PRO A 147 8.95 -10.11 2.02
C PRO A 147 8.86 -8.88 1.10
N ASN A 148 10.01 -8.26 0.81
CA ASN A 148 10.11 -7.03 0.01
C ASN A 148 9.38 -5.81 0.58
N GLU A 149 8.93 -5.82 1.84
CA GLU A 149 8.32 -4.64 2.46
C GLU A 149 9.30 -3.46 2.54
N THR A 150 10.60 -3.73 2.76
CA THR A 150 11.66 -2.71 2.65
C THR A 150 11.64 -1.97 1.31
N LYS A 151 11.34 -2.67 0.20
CA LYS A 151 11.25 -2.05 -1.13
C LYS A 151 9.98 -1.21 -1.28
N VAL A 152 8.87 -1.62 -0.68
CA VAL A 152 7.63 -0.82 -0.64
C VAL A 152 7.86 0.46 0.15
N LEU A 153 8.50 0.37 1.31
CA LEU A 153 8.86 1.52 2.13
C LEU A 153 9.87 2.44 1.40
N ALA A 154 10.89 1.87 0.75
CA ALA A 154 11.86 2.63 -0.05
C ALA A 154 11.19 3.36 -1.22
N MET A 155 10.23 2.70 -1.88
CA MET A 155 9.39 3.31 -2.90
C MET A 155 8.57 4.47 -2.33
N ALA A 156 8.00 4.33 -1.13
CA ALA A 156 7.24 5.42 -0.52
C ALA A 156 8.10 6.67 -0.24
N VAL A 157 9.35 6.53 0.22
CA VAL A 157 10.21 7.66 0.61
C VAL A 157 11.05 8.27 -0.53
N LYS A 158 11.38 7.46 -1.54
CA LYS A 158 12.29 7.82 -2.63
C LYS A 158 11.94 7.12 -3.94
N ALA A 159 10.65 7.14 -4.29
CA ALA A 159 10.22 6.57 -5.56
C ALA A 159 10.87 7.25 -6.76
N LYS A 160 11.02 6.45 -7.80
CA LYS A 160 11.34 6.87 -9.17
C LYS A 160 10.26 6.30 -10.08
N PRO A 161 9.89 6.97 -11.16
CA PRO A 161 8.95 6.42 -12.12
C PRO A 161 9.50 5.13 -12.77
N GLY A 162 8.61 4.21 -13.12
CA GLY A 162 8.93 2.95 -13.78
C GLY A 162 9.37 1.82 -12.85
N GLN A 163 9.42 2.04 -11.53
CA GLN A 163 9.67 0.98 -10.57
C GLN A 163 8.47 0.04 -10.52
N THR A 164 8.73 -1.25 -10.28
CA THR A 164 7.70 -2.26 -10.15
C THR A 164 8.00 -3.19 -8.99
N ILE A 165 6.95 -3.70 -8.37
CA ILE A 165 7.01 -4.75 -7.37
C ILE A 165 5.89 -5.75 -7.63
N CYS A 166 6.18 -7.02 -7.47
CA CYS A 166 5.21 -8.11 -7.55
C CYS A 166 5.56 -9.09 -6.44
N SER A 167 4.63 -9.31 -5.50
CA SER A 167 4.92 -10.10 -4.31
C SER A 167 3.68 -10.77 -3.73
N THR A 168 3.92 -11.61 -2.73
CA THR A 168 2.87 -12.19 -1.88
C THR A 168 3.16 -11.89 -0.43
N TRP A 169 2.14 -11.46 0.31
CA TRP A 169 2.24 -11.13 1.73
C TRP A 169 1.29 -11.99 2.54
N ASP A 170 1.79 -12.44 3.68
CA ASP A 170 1.01 -13.08 4.73
C ASP A 170 0.47 -11.97 5.63
N LEU A 171 -0.83 -11.98 5.88
CA LEU A 171 -1.55 -10.99 6.68
C LEU A 171 -2.53 -11.69 7.62
N THR A 172 -3.02 -10.96 8.60
CA THR A 172 -4.16 -11.36 9.43
C THR A 172 -5.37 -10.49 9.09
N ASP A 173 -6.53 -11.10 8.85
CA ASP A 173 -7.76 -10.35 8.58
C ASP A 173 -8.39 -9.76 9.86
N TRP A 174 -9.41 -8.93 9.70
CA TRP A 174 -10.09 -8.23 10.80
C TRP A 174 -10.78 -9.16 11.81
N GLN A 175 -10.96 -10.45 11.48
CA GLN A 175 -11.49 -11.48 12.37
C GLN A 175 -10.38 -12.31 13.04
N GLY A 176 -9.11 -12.02 12.75
CA GLY A 176 -7.96 -12.74 13.26
C GLY A 176 -7.59 -13.97 12.43
N ALA A 177 -8.19 -14.19 11.25
CA ALA A 177 -7.86 -15.33 10.42
C ALA A 177 -6.61 -15.05 9.56
N PRO A 178 -5.69 -16.02 9.43
CA PRO A 178 -4.52 -15.87 8.57
C PRO A 178 -4.92 -15.93 7.10
N ILE A 179 -4.38 -15.00 6.31
CA ILE A 179 -4.68 -14.84 4.90
C ILE A 179 -3.39 -14.57 4.12
N ARG A 180 -3.43 -14.76 2.80
CA ARG A 180 -2.33 -14.39 1.90
C ARG A 180 -2.86 -13.57 0.74
N ILE A 181 -2.20 -12.46 0.44
CA ILE A 181 -2.48 -11.69 -0.77
C ILE A 181 -1.34 -11.81 -1.78
N GLY A 182 -1.66 -11.75 -3.05
CA GLY A 182 -0.72 -11.37 -4.09
C GLY A 182 -0.99 -9.93 -4.50
N PHE A 183 0.05 -9.20 -4.90
CA PHE A 183 -0.11 -7.87 -5.45
C PHE A 183 0.97 -7.53 -6.47
N VAL A 184 0.63 -6.59 -7.34
CA VAL A 184 1.56 -5.89 -8.22
C VAL A 184 1.41 -4.39 -7.98
N ALA A 185 2.50 -3.63 -8.02
CA ALA A 185 2.46 -2.18 -8.07
C ALA A 185 3.48 -1.64 -9.09
N ARG A 186 3.17 -0.49 -9.70
CA ARG A 186 4.02 0.25 -10.62
C ARG A 186 3.97 1.74 -10.30
N THR A 187 5.12 2.40 -10.30
CA THR A 187 5.20 3.86 -10.19
C THR A 187 5.18 4.54 -11.56
N CYS A 188 4.45 5.63 -11.68
CA CYS A 188 4.40 6.50 -12.86
C CYS A 188 4.25 7.97 -12.46
N LEU A 189 4.66 8.87 -13.36
CA LEU A 189 4.30 10.28 -13.26
C LEU A 189 2.92 10.47 -13.89
N GLU A 190 2.05 11.20 -13.20
CA GLU A 190 0.70 11.52 -13.63
C GLU A 190 0.43 13.00 -13.41
N GLU A 191 -0.39 13.62 -14.25
CA GLU A 191 -0.78 15.02 -14.07
C GLU A 191 -1.59 15.15 -12.78
N GLY A 192 -1.07 15.91 -11.83
CA GLY A 192 -1.71 16.20 -10.55
C GLY A 192 -2.79 17.28 -10.67
N PRO A 193 -3.68 17.40 -9.66
CA PRO A 193 -4.74 18.40 -9.67
C PRO A 193 -4.23 19.84 -9.57
N ASP A 194 -2.98 20.04 -9.15
CA ASP A 194 -2.31 21.34 -9.07
C ASP A 194 -1.58 21.73 -10.37
N GLY A 195 -1.73 20.93 -11.43
CA GLY A 195 -1.06 21.12 -12.72
C GLY A 195 0.43 20.73 -12.71
N ARG A 196 0.92 20.08 -11.64
CA ARG A 196 2.27 19.50 -11.58
C ARG A 196 2.19 17.99 -11.61
N ASP A 197 3.26 17.37 -12.10
CA ASP A 197 3.34 15.90 -12.10
C ASP A 197 3.41 15.36 -10.66
N HIS A 198 2.53 14.43 -10.34
CA HIS A 198 2.55 13.62 -9.14
C HIS A 198 3.18 12.26 -9.44
N LEU A 199 3.95 11.75 -8.47
CA LEU A 199 4.49 10.40 -8.54
C LEU A 199 3.49 9.44 -7.89
N VAL A 200 2.86 8.58 -8.68
CA VAL A 200 1.78 7.71 -8.24
C VAL A 200 2.21 6.26 -8.38
N ALA A 201 2.04 5.47 -7.32
CA ALA A 201 2.11 4.01 -7.38
C ALA A 201 0.71 3.43 -7.57
N ARG A 202 0.43 2.85 -8.73
CA ARG A 202 -0.81 2.13 -8.99
C ARG A 202 -0.60 0.64 -8.78
N ALA A 203 -1.58 -0.01 -8.16
CA ALA A 203 -1.49 -1.40 -7.77
C ALA A 203 -2.77 -2.19 -7.99
N ILE A 204 -2.62 -3.52 -8.01
CA ILE A 204 -3.71 -4.48 -8.00
C ILE A 204 -3.35 -5.57 -7.00
N ASN A 205 -4.23 -5.85 -6.05
CA ASN A 205 -4.11 -7.01 -5.17
C ASN A 205 -5.16 -8.10 -5.51
N TRP A 206 -4.94 -9.30 -5.00
CA TRP A 206 -5.91 -10.40 -5.03
C TRP A 206 -5.66 -11.34 -3.87
N ARG A 207 -6.72 -12.04 -3.43
CA ARG A 207 -6.57 -13.10 -2.42
C ARG A 207 -5.87 -14.32 -3.03
N ALA A 208 -4.66 -14.61 -2.54
CA ALA A 208 -3.82 -15.72 -2.99
C ALA A 208 -4.11 -17.01 -2.21
N GLU A 209 -3.60 -18.14 -2.71
CA GLU A 209 -3.67 -19.41 -1.98
C GLU A 209 -2.65 -19.46 -0.83
N LEU A 210 -3.09 -19.93 0.34
CA LEU A 210 -2.24 -20.28 1.49
C LEU A 210 -1.50 -21.62 1.26
N LYS A 211 -0.83 -21.79 0.11
CA LYS A 211 -0.01 -22.98 -0.17
C LYS A 211 1.47 -22.69 0.06
N GLY A 212 2.17 -23.68 0.64
CA GLY A 212 3.56 -23.59 1.06
C GLY A 212 3.69 -23.38 2.57
N PRO A 213 4.90 -23.53 3.15
CA PRO A 213 5.11 -23.17 4.55
C PRO A 213 4.73 -21.68 4.73
N ALA A 214 4.17 -21.35 5.90
CA ALA A 214 4.19 -19.96 6.35
C ALA A 214 5.63 -19.46 6.19
N VAL A 215 5.84 -18.27 5.62
CA VAL A 215 7.20 -17.75 5.47
C VAL A 215 7.78 -17.68 6.88
N SER A 216 8.72 -18.57 7.18
CA SER A 216 9.24 -18.79 8.52
C SER A 216 9.95 -17.54 8.99
N THR A 217 9.30 -16.79 9.89
CA THR A 217 9.85 -15.66 10.64
C THR A 217 10.73 -16.16 11.79
N ASP A 218 11.75 -16.99 11.50
CA ASP A 218 12.88 -17.13 12.44
C ASP A 218 13.81 -15.93 12.29
N ASP A 219 13.20 -14.74 12.38
CA ASP A 219 13.85 -13.46 12.25
C ASP A 219 14.19 -12.97 13.65
N LEU A 220 15.45 -13.16 14.03
CA LEU A 220 16.00 -12.65 15.28
C LEU A 220 15.81 -11.13 15.40
N ALA A 221 15.93 -10.38 14.30
CA ALA A 221 15.76 -8.93 14.31
C ALA A 221 14.30 -8.57 14.63
N GLN A 222 13.32 -9.30 14.07
CA GLN A 222 11.91 -9.11 14.42
C GLN A 222 11.64 -9.42 15.90
N ARG A 223 12.20 -10.51 16.44
CA ARG A 223 12.04 -10.84 17.88
C ARG A 223 12.68 -9.80 18.79
N ILE A 224 13.86 -9.29 18.42
CA ILE A 224 14.51 -8.17 19.13
C ILE A 224 13.61 -6.94 19.06
N LEU A 225 13.09 -6.59 17.88
CA LEU A 225 12.20 -5.45 17.70
C LEU A 225 10.94 -5.58 18.56
N SER A 226 10.33 -6.76 18.60
CA SER A 226 9.18 -7.03 19.49
C SER A 226 9.55 -6.92 20.97
N GLY A 227 10.72 -7.43 21.37
CA GLY A 227 11.22 -7.34 22.75
C GLY A 227 11.57 -5.92 23.21
N LEU A 228 11.81 -5.00 22.27
CA LEU A 228 12.04 -3.57 22.54
C LEU A 228 10.75 -2.75 22.69
N ALA A 229 9.57 -3.36 22.54
CA ALA A 229 8.30 -2.67 22.76
C ALA A 229 8.15 -2.25 24.23
N GLN A 230 7.58 -1.06 24.46
CA GLN A 230 7.36 -0.52 25.80
C GLN A 230 5.89 -0.13 25.96
N ALA A 231 5.32 -0.38 27.14
CA ALA A 231 3.95 0.02 27.44
C ALA A 231 3.80 1.54 27.33
N GLY A 232 2.75 1.99 26.63
CA GLY A 232 2.50 3.42 26.40
C GLY A 232 3.37 4.06 25.31
N VAL A 233 4.27 3.31 24.67
CA VAL A 233 5.08 3.76 23.54
C VAL A 233 4.65 3.02 22.27
N HIS A 234 4.41 3.78 21.21
CA HIS A 234 3.98 3.24 19.91
C HIS A 234 5.01 3.62 18.85
N ARG A 235 5.66 2.62 18.24
CA ARG A 235 6.68 2.85 17.22
C ARG A 235 6.11 2.81 15.81
N ALA A 236 6.61 3.69 14.96
CA ALA A 236 6.24 3.75 13.56
C ALA A 236 7.40 4.15 12.66
N LEU A 237 7.26 3.89 11.37
CA LEU A 237 8.10 4.45 10.32
C LEU A 237 7.39 5.63 9.67
N ILE A 238 8.11 6.73 9.47
CA ILE A 238 7.64 7.92 8.76
C ILE A 238 8.59 8.28 7.60
N ASP A 239 8.07 8.97 6.59
CA ASP A 239 8.91 9.71 5.66
C ASP A 239 9.40 10.99 6.34
N LEU A 240 10.70 11.19 6.36
CA LEU A 240 11.35 12.32 7.03
C LEU A 240 11.09 13.66 6.32
N LYS A 241 10.71 13.66 5.03
CA LYS A 241 10.50 14.89 4.26
C LYS A 241 9.15 15.54 4.54
N ASN A 242 8.09 14.74 4.64
CA ASN A 242 6.71 15.20 4.74
C ASN A 242 5.99 14.66 5.98
N TRP A 243 6.67 13.88 6.83
CA TRP A 243 6.12 13.25 8.03
C TRP A 243 4.92 12.34 7.75
N ALA A 244 4.81 11.82 6.52
CA ALA A 244 3.81 10.83 6.17
C ALA A 244 4.07 9.54 6.95
N LEU A 245 3.03 9.03 7.62
CA LEU A 245 3.09 7.79 8.37
C LEU A 245 3.10 6.59 7.41
N LEU A 246 4.22 5.86 7.40
CA LEU A 246 4.46 4.76 6.48
C LEU A 246 3.96 3.43 7.04
N LYS A 247 4.32 3.09 8.29
CA LYS A 247 4.02 1.79 8.89
C LYS A 247 4.02 1.85 10.41
N TRP A 248 3.10 1.13 11.04
CA TRP A 248 3.16 0.85 12.48
C TRP A 248 4.01 -0.40 12.78
N LEU A 249 4.94 -0.28 13.73
CA LEU A 249 5.75 -1.38 14.23
C LEU A 249 5.18 -1.97 15.54
N ASP A 250 4.32 -1.21 16.22
CA ASP A 250 3.48 -1.66 17.34
C ASP A 250 2.00 -1.53 16.96
N GLU A 251 1.07 -1.66 17.93
CA GLU A 251 -0.31 -1.24 17.66
C GLU A 251 -0.35 0.27 17.41
N PRO A 252 -1.23 0.76 16.52
CA PRO A 252 -1.47 2.18 16.37
C PRO A 252 -1.90 2.83 17.67
N CYS A 253 -1.39 4.03 17.95
CA CYS A 253 -1.82 4.78 19.12
C CYS A 253 -3.22 5.41 18.92
N ALA A 254 -3.88 5.74 20.04
CA ALA A 254 -5.21 6.35 20.05
C ALA A 254 -5.22 7.81 20.55
N PHE A 255 -4.09 8.35 21.00
CA PHE A 255 -4.03 9.67 21.65
C PHE A 255 -3.97 10.85 20.66
N TYR A 256 -3.79 10.62 19.36
CA TYR A 256 -3.91 11.66 18.33
C TYR A 256 -4.51 11.09 17.04
N ASP A 257 -5.04 11.95 16.18
CA ASP A 257 -5.60 11.58 14.89
C ASP A 257 -4.50 11.43 13.83
N TRP A 258 -3.84 10.27 13.86
CA TRP A 258 -2.82 9.92 12.87
C TRP A 258 -3.40 9.55 11.51
N ARG A 259 -4.69 9.21 11.45
CA ARG A 259 -5.40 8.91 10.19
C ARG A 259 -5.67 10.18 9.42
N GLY A 260 -6.07 11.25 10.14
CA GLY A 260 -6.06 12.64 9.70
C GLY A 260 -6.37 12.79 8.21
N SER A 261 -7.59 12.38 7.86
CA SER A 261 -8.05 12.01 6.51
C SER A 261 -8.26 13.17 5.54
N GLU A 262 -8.01 14.41 5.97
CA GLU A 262 -8.13 15.59 5.12
C GLU A 262 -6.78 15.94 4.50
N THR A 263 -6.68 15.74 3.19
CA THR A 263 -5.61 16.25 2.36
C THR A 263 -5.42 17.74 2.63
N GLY A 264 -4.21 18.13 3.04
CA GLY A 264 -3.86 19.53 3.30
C GLY A 264 -3.98 20.00 4.76
N LYS A 265 -4.50 19.20 5.69
CA LYS A 265 -4.36 19.52 7.12
C LYS A 265 -2.89 19.35 7.56
N PRO A 266 -2.32 20.28 8.35
CA PRO A 266 -0.94 20.13 8.82
C PRO A 266 -0.79 18.89 9.72
N LYS A 267 0.24 18.08 9.47
CA LYS A 267 0.53 16.86 10.27
C LYS A 267 1.11 17.18 11.65
N VAL A 268 1.62 18.39 11.82
CA VAL A 268 2.17 18.96 13.05
C VAL A 268 1.72 20.42 13.11
N HIS A 269 1.48 20.95 14.31
CA HIS A 269 1.05 22.33 14.51
C HIS A 269 1.98 23.31 13.75
N PRO A 270 1.45 24.33 13.05
CA PRO A 270 2.27 25.26 12.26
C PRO A 270 3.43 25.90 13.05
N ASP A 271 3.19 26.28 14.30
CA ASP A 271 4.23 26.83 15.17
C ASP A 271 5.34 25.83 15.52
N ASP A 272 5.09 24.51 15.46
CA ASP A 272 6.09 23.47 15.76
C ASP A 272 6.88 23.04 14.52
N GLN A 273 6.62 23.61 13.34
CA GLN A 273 7.31 23.27 12.09
C GLN A 273 8.82 23.53 12.16
N HIS A 274 9.24 24.55 12.90
CA HIS A 274 10.65 24.84 13.13
C HIS A 274 11.33 23.74 13.97
N LEU A 275 10.61 23.11 14.90
CA LEU A 275 11.12 21.96 15.67
C LEU A 275 11.28 20.74 14.78
N VAL A 276 10.32 20.48 13.89
CA VAL A 276 10.41 19.39 12.90
C VAL A 276 11.62 19.59 11.97
N ALA A 277 11.84 20.81 11.49
CA ALA A 277 12.99 21.14 10.66
C ALA A 277 14.32 20.91 11.40
N SER A 278 14.44 21.40 12.64
CA SER A 278 15.61 21.18 13.51
C SER A 278 15.86 19.69 13.76
N MET A 279 14.81 18.91 14.06
CA MET A 279 14.94 17.47 14.25
C MET A 279 15.42 16.76 12.98
N THR A 280 15.02 17.24 11.80
CA THR A 280 15.46 16.70 10.49
C THR A 280 16.94 16.98 10.22
N GLU A 281 17.47 18.11 10.68
CA GLU A 281 18.89 18.43 10.60
C GLU A 281 19.73 17.63 11.61
N GLU A 282 19.32 17.62 12.89
CA GLU A 282 19.99 16.90 13.99
C GLU A 282 20.07 15.39 13.76
N PHE A 283 19.10 14.84 13.03
CA PHE A 283 19.02 13.43 12.65
C PHE A 283 20.27 12.90 11.94
N ALA A 284 21.06 13.78 11.30
CA ALA A 284 22.29 13.36 10.63
C ALA A 284 23.31 12.77 11.60
N ASP A 285 23.27 13.20 12.87
CA ASP A 285 24.29 12.92 13.88
C ASP A 285 23.80 11.97 14.99
N GLY A 286 22.48 11.72 15.09
CA GLY A 286 21.95 10.79 16.09
C GLY A 286 20.44 10.89 16.31
N ALA A 287 19.97 10.25 17.39
CA ALA A 287 18.57 10.32 17.81
C ALA A 287 18.25 11.71 18.38
N THR A 288 17.05 12.23 18.08
CA THR A 288 16.55 13.51 18.62
C THR A 288 15.14 13.33 19.17
N SER A 289 14.76 14.16 20.16
CA SER A 289 13.44 14.10 20.81
C SER A 289 12.86 15.49 21.06
N ARG A 290 11.55 15.65 20.86
CA ARG A 290 10.79 16.87 21.17
C ARG A 290 9.35 16.51 21.56
N VAL A 291 8.66 17.44 22.22
CA VAL A 291 7.20 17.41 22.34
C VAL A 291 6.62 18.21 21.18
N LEU A 292 5.74 17.59 20.38
CA LEU A 292 5.11 18.20 19.22
C LEU A 292 3.59 18.16 19.36
N ARG A 293 2.91 19.21 18.93
CA ARG A 293 1.45 19.24 18.84
C ARG A 293 1.01 18.53 17.56
N MET A 294 0.33 17.39 17.72
CA MET A 294 -0.23 16.56 16.65
C MET A 294 -1.74 16.76 16.56
N PRO A 295 -2.40 16.53 15.41
CA PRO A 295 -3.85 16.67 15.29
C PRO A 295 -4.59 15.80 16.31
N GLY A 296 -5.54 16.35 17.06
CA GLY A 296 -6.34 15.58 18.02
C GLY A 296 -7.55 14.90 17.39
N ASN A 297 -8.07 13.87 18.05
CA ASN A 297 -9.33 13.22 17.64
C ASN A 297 -10.59 14.05 17.99
N HIS A 298 -10.47 14.91 19.01
CA HIS A 298 -11.56 15.73 19.57
C HIS A 298 -11.14 17.18 19.83
N GLU A 299 -9.87 17.38 20.20
CA GLU A 299 -9.22 18.67 20.31
C GLU A 299 -8.51 18.99 18.99
N ASP A 300 -8.25 20.27 18.70
CA ASP A 300 -7.53 20.66 17.49
C ASP A 300 -6.09 20.08 17.50
N TRP A 301 -5.43 20.08 18.66
CA TRP A 301 -4.04 19.68 18.81
C TRP A 301 -3.76 19.01 20.16
N VAL A 302 -3.04 17.89 20.14
CA VAL A 302 -2.63 17.12 21.32
C VAL A 302 -1.10 17.07 21.38
N PRO A 303 -0.47 17.37 22.53
CA PRO A 303 0.97 17.26 22.67
C PRO A 303 1.41 15.78 22.75
N VAL A 304 2.40 15.42 21.95
CA VAL A 304 2.98 14.07 21.86
C VAL A 304 4.49 14.16 22.02
N HIS A 305 5.07 13.35 22.90
CA HIS A 305 6.51 13.20 22.97
C HIS A 305 6.98 12.29 21.83
N VAL A 306 7.84 12.80 20.95
CA VAL A 306 8.34 12.13 19.77
C VAL A 306 9.85 11.97 19.88
N THR A 307 10.33 10.73 19.79
CA THR A 307 11.75 10.42 19.59
C THR A 307 11.96 9.85 18.20
N VAL A 308 12.93 10.36 17.45
CA VAL A 308 13.18 9.95 16.06
C VAL A 308 14.60 9.39 15.92
N ASN A 309 14.71 8.27 15.21
CA ASN A 309 15.97 7.66 14.78
C ASN A 309 15.98 7.51 13.26
N ARG A 310 17.17 7.63 12.64
CA ARG A 310 17.36 7.27 11.24
C ARG A 310 17.36 5.77 11.05
N VAL A 311 16.61 5.29 10.06
CA VAL A 311 16.74 3.92 9.55
C VAL A 311 17.03 3.96 8.06
N GLU A 312 18.08 3.28 7.63
CA GLU A 312 18.38 3.08 6.22
C GLU A 312 17.59 1.87 5.69
N LEU A 313 16.77 2.09 4.66
CA LEU A 313 15.95 1.07 4.01
C LEU A 313 16.70 0.40 2.86
N GLU A 314 17.35 1.22 2.04
CA GLU A 314 18.22 0.83 0.93
C GLU A 314 19.42 1.80 0.92
N PRO A 315 20.54 1.48 0.24
CA PRO A 315 21.66 2.40 0.12
C PRO A 315 21.20 3.83 -0.24
N ASP A 316 21.56 4.79 0.60
CA ASP A 316 21.19 6.22 0.47
C ASP A 316 19.68 6.51 0.48
N THR A 317 18.87 5.64 1.11
CA THR A 317 17.41 5.78 1.20
C THR A 317 16.97 5.56 2.64
N TYR A 318 16.46 6.62 3.27
CA TYR A 318 16.24 6.67 4.71
C TYR A 318 14.78 6.94 5.06
N ALA A 319 14.35 6.38 6.18
CA ALA A 319 13.08 6.68 6.85
C ALA A 319 13.34 7.04 8.32
N GLY A 320 12.35 7.64 8.97
CA GLY A 320 12.37 7.93 10.40
C GLY A 320 11.70 6.82 11.19
N LEU A 321 12.42 6.19 12.12
CA LEU A 321 11.84 5.38 13.18
C LEU A 321 11.43 6.29 14.33
N VAL A 322 10.12 6.48 14.50
CA VAL A 322 9.57 7.30 15.57
C VAL A 322 9.09 6.42 16.72
N SER A 323 9.27 6.92 17.94
CA SER A 323 8.64 6.40 19.16
C SER A 323 7.73 7.48 19.72
N LEU A 324 6.44 7.17 19.82
CA LEU A 324 5.38 8.11 20.18
C LEU A 324 4.80 7.72 21.53
N ARG A 325 4.70 8.68 22.45
CA ARG A 325 4.02 8.51 23.74
C ARG A 325 3.44 9.83 24.23
N LEU A 326 2.59 9.75 25.25
CA LEU A 326 2.19 10.94 25.98
C LEU A 326 3.40 11.57 26.70
N PRO A 327 3.56 12.90 26.66
CA PRO A 327 4.61 13.59 27.39
C PRO A 327 4.35 13.59 28.89
N SER A 328 5.41 13.67 29.69
CA SER A 328 5.31 13.93 31.13
C SER A 328 5.01 15.41 31.39
N ASP A 329 4.61 15.75 32.62
CA ASP A 329 4.35 17.14 33.00
C ASP A 329 5.63 17.99 32.94
N GLU A 330 6.79 17.40 33.24
CA GLU A 330 8.11 18.05 33.12
C GLU A 330 8.44 18.36 31.65
N GLU A 331 8.13 17.43 30.74
CA GLU A 331 8.35 17.60 29.30
C GLU A 331 7.41 18.64 28.70
N LEU A 332 6.15 18.67 29.15
CA LEU A 332 5.19 19.72 28.77
C LEU A 332 5.67 21.09 29.24
N ALA A 333 6.12 21.20 30.49
CA ALA A 333 6.65 22.45 31.03
C ALA A 333 7.90 22.91 30.29
N ALA A 334 8.83 22.00 29.97
CA ALA A 334 10.03 22.29 29.19
C ALA A 334 9.71 22.72 27.74
N ALA A 335 8.60 22.26 27.18
CA ALA A 335 8.09 22.66 25.88
C ALA A 335 7.18 23.90 25.93
N GLU A 336 6.98 24.51 27.10
CA GLU A 336 6.08 25.65 27.33
C GLU A 336 4.61 25.36 26.92
N LEU A 337 4.18 24.10 27.04
CA LEU A 337 2.82 23.64 26.74
C LEU A 337 2.02 23.36 28.02
N SER A 338 0.70 23.50 27.95
CA SER A 338 -0.23 23.16 29.05
C SER A 338 -0.99 21.87 28.73
N ARG A 339 -1.41 21.14 29.77
CA ARG A 339 -2.28 19.97 29.61
C ARG A 339 -3.66 20.43 29.13
N GLY A 340 -4.16 19.82 28.05
CA GLY A 340 -5.58 19.91 27.69
C GLY A 340 -6.46 19.32 28.82
N PRO A 341 -7.75 19.67 28.90
CA PRO A 341 -8.65 19.10 29.89
C PRO A 341 -8.72 17.57 29.76
N GLU A 342 -8.62 16.84 30.87
CA GLU A 342 -8.81 15.38 30.85
C GLU A 342 -10.23 15.05 30.33
N PRO A 343 -10.38 14.04 29.45
CA PRO A 343 -11.71 13.60 29.04
C PRO A 343 -12.45 13.06 30.26
N ALA A 344 -13.65 13.60 30.52
CA ALA A 344 -14.55 13.08 31.53
C ALA A 344 -14.89 11.61 31.21
N GLY A 345 -14.62 10.72 32.17
CA GLY A 345 -14.70 9.26 32.00
C GLY A 345 -16.10 8.66 31.93
#